data_AF-A0A7S1GSE2-F1
#
_entry.id   AF-A0A7S1GSE2-F1
#
_cell.length_a   1.000
_cell.length_b   1.000
_cell.length_c   1.000
_cell.angle_alpha   90.00
_cell.angle_beta   90.00
_cell.angle_gamma   90.00
#
_symmetry.space_group_name_H-M   'P 1'
#
loop_
_entity.id
_entity.type
_entity.pdbx_description
1 polymer ?
#
loop_
_entity_poly.entity_id
_entity_poly.type
_entity_poly.pdbx_seq_one_letter_code
_entity_poly.pdbx_strand_id
1 'polypeptide(L)'
;KQGSKPRQKGPRTGISIAEKHRWLEQWEAHGADTKKWKVEDQGQWFLSEFGKRVATSTLAKLRRPDQVALIKQQWAQAGAPGAADVTAQRPRRVARLEALNTALHRWFVERVAASDCPCNDMMLIEKAKQLVEGGIEVPSDFKFSSNNWLVDFKRKYDIRYGAAHGEAASADAEGIEKARRCFPEFFGDTPISRIYNMDETGLFYRRFPRFSLGLGRSVLSQLAGTQLRPADLAGLSDEKE
;
A
#
# COMPACT_ATOMS: atom_id res chain seq x y z
N LYS A 1 -25.05 31.70 26.73
CA LYS A 1 -24.06 30.70 26.25
C LYS A 1 -23.56 31.17 24.89
N GLN A 2 -22.40 31.82 24.82
CA GLN A 2 -21.82 32.29 23.55
C GLN A 2 -21.29 31.08 22.77
N GLY A 3 -21.72 30.96 21.51
CA GLY A 3 -21.37 29.85 20.63
C GLY A 3 -19.90 29.88 20.22
N SER A 4 -19.18 28.79 20.49
CA SER A 4 -17.84 28.55 19.96
C SER A 4 -17.87 28.52 18.43
N LYS A 5 -17.27 29.53 17.79
CA LYS A 5 -17.00 29.52 16.35
C LYS A 5 -16.15 28.29 15.99
N PRO A 6 -16.46 27.57 14.90
CA PRO A 6 -15.65 26.45 14.45
C PRO A 6 -14.25 26.93 14.04
N ARG A 7 -13.20 26.36 14.65
CA ARG A 7 -11.81 26.61 14.27
C ARG A 7 -11.58 26.17 12.82
N GLN A 8 -11.46 27.13 11.91
CA GLN A 8 -11.02 26.88 10.54
C GLN A 8 -9.64 26.22 10.55
N LYS A 9 -9.57 24.98 10.07
CA LYS A 9 -8.32 24.22 9.91
C LYS A 9 -7.69 24.59 8.57
N GLY A 10 -6.80 25.58 8.57
CA GLY A 10 -5.93 25.86 7.41
C GLY A 10 -4.98 24.69 7.08
N PRO A 11 -4.34 24.72 5.90
CA PRO A 11 -3.51 23.62 5.40
C PRO A 11 -2.35 23.33 6.36
N ARG A 12 -2.21 22.06 6.76
CA ARG A 12 -1.11 21.59 7.60
C ARG A 12 0.15 21.41 6.75
N THR A 13 0.84 22.50 6.45
CA THR A 13 2.19 22.43 5.86
C THR A 13 3.13 21.74 6.85
N GLY A 14 3.84 20.72 6.40
CA GLY A 14 4.83 20.01 7.23
C GLY A 14 5.94 20.96 7.71
N ILE A 15 6.47 20.71 8.92
CA ILE A 15 7.57 21.47 9.49
C ILE A 15 8.90 20.93 8.95
N SER A 16 9.71 21.80 8.34
CA SER A 16 11.01 21.46 7.74
C SER A 16 12.06 21.12 8.81
N ILE A 17 13.18 20.54 8.40
CA ILE A 17 14.28 20.23 9.33
C ILE A 17 14.96 21.50 9.86
N ALA A 18 15.14 22.51 9.01
CA ALA A 18 15.70 23.81 9.39
C ALA A 18 14.82 24.52 10.43
N GLU A 19 13.50 24.51 10.22
CA GLU A 19 12.51 25.08 11.14
C GLU A 19 12.55 24.38 12.51
N LYS A 20 12.70 23.05 12.52
CA LYS A 20 12.86 22.29 13.77
C LYS A 20 14.17 22.61 14.47
N HIS A 21 15.27 22.69 13.74
CA HIS A 21 16.58 22.99 14.30
C HIS A 21 16.60 24.39 14.93
N ARG A 22 16.10 25.40 14.21
CA ARG A 22 16.02 26.78 14.70
C ARG A 22 15.13 26.91 15.94
N TRP A 23 14.02 26.17 15.96
CA TRP A 23 13.17 26.09 17.15
C TRP A 23 13.89 25.41 18.34
N LEU A 24 14.70 24.38 18.09
CA LEU A 24 15.51 23.74 19.13
C LEU A 24 16.58 24.67 19.70
N GLU A 25 17.29 25.44 18.86
CA GLU A 25 18.26 26.45 19.32
C GLU A 25 17.60 27.44 20.26
N GLN A 26 16.42 27.93 19.89
CA GLN A 26 15.65 28.84 20.72
C GLN A 26 15.20 28.16 22.03
N TRP A 27 14.77 26.90 21.97
CA TRP A 27 14.37 26.17 23.17
C TRP A 27 15.52 25.92 24.15
N GLU A 28 16.70 25.58 23.64
CA GLU A 28 17.92 25.40 24.43
C GLU A 28 18.40 26.74 25.03
N ALA A 29 18.30 27.85 24.30
CA ALA A 29 18.60 29.19 24.82
C ALA A 29 17.71 29.60 26.01
N HIS A 30 16.47 29.11 26.05
CA HIS A 30 15.55 29.28 27.19
C HIS A 30 15.78 28.23 28.31
N GLY A 31 16.89 27.48 28.26
CA GLY A 31 17.30 26.52 29.27
C GLY A 31 16.57 25.18 29.22
N ALA A 32 15.96 24.86 28.06
CA ALA A 32 15.18 23.64 27.84
C ALA A 32 14.01 23.42 28.84
N ASP A 33 13.58 24.46 29.55
CA ASP A 33 12.53 24.39 30.57
C ASP A 33 11.22 25.03 30.09
N THR A 34 10.17 24.23 30.13
CA THR A 34 8.80 24.65 29.79
C THR A 34 8.20 25.66 30.77
N LYS A 35 8.79 25.82 31.96
CA LYS A 35 8.43 26.90 32.91
C LYS A 35 8.96 28.27 32.45
N LYS A 36 10.09 28.29 31.73
CA LYS A 36 10.72 29.51 31.21
C LYS A 36 10.14 29.94 29.87
N TRP A 37 9.85 28.97 28.99
CA TRP A 37 9.18 29.25 27.71
C TRP A 37 7.91 28.41 27.57
N LYS A 38 6.74 29.04 27.80
CA LYS A 38 5.45 28.36 27.79
C LYS A 38 5.08 27.84 26.39
N VAL A 39 4.25 26.82 26.35
CA VAL A 39 3.89 26.14 25.09
C VAL A 39 3.09 27.05 24.16
N GLU A 40 2.28 27.94 24.73
CA GLU A 40 1.53 28.96 24.02
C GLU A 40 2.46 29.97 23.35
N ASP A 41 3.48 30.43 24.08
CA ASP A 41 4.49 31.39 23.59
C ASP A 41 5.37 30.76 22.50
N GLN A 42 5.67 29.47 22.61
CA GLN A 42 6.36 28.71 21.56
C GLN A 42 5.55 28.67 20.25
N GLY A 43 4.23 28.45 20.36
CA GLY A 43 3.35 28.44 19.20
C GLY A 43 3.22 29.79 18.52
N GLN A 44 3.19 30.88 19.31
CA GLN A 44 3.17 32.26 18.80
C GLN A 44 4.50 32.64 18.15
N TRP A 45 5.63 32.30 18.78
CA TRP A 45 6.94 32.52 18.18
C TRP A 45 7.08 31.79 16.85
N PHE A 46 6.66 30.52 16.77
CA PHE A 46 6.73 29.76 15.52
C PHE A 46 5.87 30.39 14.40
N LEU A 47 4.71 30.96 14.77
CA LEU A 47 3.86 31.69 13.84
C LEU A 47 4.51 32.99 13.37
N SER A 48 5.19 33.72 14.25
CA SER A 48 5.91 34.95 13.93
C SER A 48 7.12 34.69 13.04
N GLU A 49 7.90 33.64 13.33
CA GLU A 49 9.17 33.37 12.64
C GLU A 49 8.95 32.72 11.27
N PHE A 50 8.03 31.74 11.19
CA PHE A 50 7.87 30.89 10.00
C PHE A 50 6.50 31.05 9.33
N GLY A 51 5.61 31.89 9.84
CA GLY A 51 4.24 32.04 9.31
C GLY A 51 3.36 30.79 9.47
N LYS A 52 3.81 29.78 10.24
CA LYS A 52 3.18 28.46 10.33
C LYS A 52 2.57 28.22 11.70
N ARG A 53 1.35 27.70 11.75
CA ARG A 53 0.73 27.26 13.01
C ARG A 53 1.12 25.83 13.35
N VAL A 54 1.78 25.66 14.49
CA VAL A 54 2.16 24.34 15.02
C VAL A 54 1.27 23.96 16.20
N ALA A 55 0.81 22.71 16.23
CA ALA A 55 0.03 22.20 17.34
C ALA A 55 0.92 21.99 18.58
N THR A 56 0.38 22.25 19.77
CA THR A 56 1.07 22.03 21.06
C THR A 56 1.57 20.59 21.22
N SER A 57 0.78 19.62 20.73
CA SER A 57 1.16 18.19 20.72
C SER A 57 2.33 17.87 19.79
N THR A 58 2.54 18.66 18.73
CA THR A 58 3.72 18.53 17.86
C THR A 58 4.96 19.07 18.56
N LEU A 59 4.87 20.25 19.20
CA LEU A 59 5.98 20.82 19.96
C LEU A 59 6.40 19.90 21.12
N ALA A 60 5.44 19.31 21.83
CA ALA A 60 5.73 18.34 22.88
C ALA A 60 6.48 17.09 22.37
N LYS A 61 6.20 16.65 21.13
CA LYS A 61 6.94 15.54 20.50
C LYS A 61 8.37 15.93 20.13
N LEU A 62 8.58 17.16 19.64
CA LEU A 62 9.91 17.65 19.25
C LEU A 62 10.89 17.74 20.43
N ARG A 63 10.39 17.95 21.66
CA ARG A 63 11.21 18.00 22.90
C ARG A 63 11.73 16.65 23.34
N ARG A 64 11.14 15.55 22.85
CA ARG A 64 11.54 14.23 23.33
C ARG A 64 13.00 13.99 22.97
N PRO A 65 13.82 13.43 23.88
CA PRO A 65 15.27 13.33 23.68
C PRO A 65 15.64 12.54 22.42
N ASP A 66 14.85 11.53 22.04
CA ASP A 66 14.99 10.79 20.79
C ASP A 66 14.81 11.69 19.54
N GLN A 67 13.84 12.60 19.58
CA GLN A 67 13.58 13.52 18.47
C GLN A 67 14.63 14.63 18.41
N VAL A 68 15.09 15.15 19.55
CA VAL A 68 16.15 16.17 19.62
C VAL A 68 17.44 15.62 19.01
N ALA A 69 17.86 14.42 19.42
CA ALA A 69 19.05 13.75 18.87
C ALA A 69 18.91 13.54 17.35
N LEU A 70 17.75 13.09 16.89
CA LEU A 70 17.47 12.89 15.47
C LEU A 70 17.53 14.20 14.68
N ILE A 71 17.01 15.31 15.20
CA ILE A 71 17.03 16.61 14.52
C ILE A 71 18.47 17.13 14.40
N LYS A 72 19.27 17.05 15.46
CA LYS A 72 20.69 17.43 15.43
C LYS A 72 21.49 16.60 14.43
N GLN A 73 21.28 15.28 14.42
CA GLN A 73 21.91 14.37 13.46
C GLN A 73 21.52 14.73 12.01
N GLN A 74 20.22 14.96 11.75
CA GLN A 74 19.74 15.31 10.42
C GLN A 74 20.25 16.68 9.95
N TRP A 75 20.35 17.66 10.84
CA TRP A 75 20.92 18.97 10.52
C TRP A 75 22.42 18.89 10.20
N ALA A 76 23.19 18.13 10.98
CA ALA A 76 24.62 17.91 10.74
C ALA A 76 24.89 17.26 9.37
N GLN A 77 23.99 16.38 8.92
CA GLN A 77 24.08 15.73 7.60
C GLN A 77 23.65 16.64 6.43
N ALA A 78 22.90 17.72 6.70
CA ALA A 78 22.32 18.58 5.65
C ALA A 78 23.26 19.71 5.18
N GLY A 79 24.31 20.05 5.94
CA GLY A 79 25.23 21.15 5.61
C GLY A 79 24.62 22.55 5.86
N ALA A 80 25.48 23.54 6.09
CA ALA A 80 25.16 24.90 6.56
C ALA A 80 24.17 25.70 5.65
N PRO A 81 23.52 26.78 6.16
CA PRO A 81 22.32 27.37 5.59
C PRO A 81 22.65 28.18 4.34
N GLY A 82 22.38 27.61 3.17
CA GLY A 82 22.57 28.26 1.88
C GLY A 82 22.34 27.35 0.69
N ALA A 83 22.42 26.03 0.88
CA ALA A 83 22.12 25.06 -0.17
C ALA A 83 20.70 24.53 -0.04
N ALA A 84 19.84 25.07 -0.90
CA ALA A 84 18.51 24.58 -1.25
C ALA A 84 17.38 24.81 -0.24
N ASP A 85 16.25 25.21 -0.81
CA ASP A 85 14.89 25.00 -0.33
C ASP A 85 14.69 23.51 0.04
N VAL A 86 15.15 23.11 1.23
CA VAL A 86 15.00 21.75 1.75
C VAL A 86 13.58 21.60 2.30
N THR A 87 12.61 21.62 1.40
CA THR A 87 11.43 20.76 1.46
C THR A 87 11.87 19.30 1.28
N ALA A 88 12.83 18.83 2.09
CA ALA A 88 13.01 17.41 2.30
C ALA A 88 11.78 16.92 3.07
N GLN A 89 10.70 16.68 2.32
CA GLN A 89 9.80 15.60 2.62
C GLN A 89 10.73 14.42 2.95
N ARG A 90 10.68 13.93 4.20
CA ARG A 90 11.31 12.65 4.56
C ARG A 90 11.09 11.72 3.38
N PRO A 91 12.11 11.05 2.82
CA PRO A 91 11.87 10.08 1.78
C PRO A 91 10.79 9.17 2.33
N ARG A 92 9.61 9.22 1.68
CA ARG A 92 8.42 8.49 2.12
C ARG A 92 8.91 7.07 2.38
N ARG A 93 8.52 6.43 3.50
CA ARG A 93 8.96 5.05 3.82
C ARG A 93 8.91 4.11 2.59
N VAL A 94 7.98 4.38 1.68
CA VAL A 94 7.86 3.85 0.30
C VAL A 94 9.19 3.77 -0.47
N ALA A 95 9.98 4.85 -0.54
CA ALA A 95 11.25 4.88 -1.28
C ALA A 95 12.33 3.97 -0.70
N ARG A 96 12.30 3.69 0.61
CA ARG A 96 13.28 2.82 1.28
C ARG A 96 12.97 1.33 1.12
N LEU A 97 11.77 0.98 0.69
CA LEU A 97 11.32 -0.40 0.53
C LEU A 97 11.16 -0.76 -0.94
N GLU A 98 11.74 0.03 -1.85
CA GLU A 98 11.36 -0.04 -3.24
C GLU A 98 11.88 -1.28 -3.97
N ALA A 99 13.07 -1.75 -3.58
CA ALA A 99 13.58 -3.04 -4.03
C ALA A 99 12.65 -4.19 -3.62
N LEU A 100 12.25 -4.24 -2.34
CA LEU A 100 11.32 -5.25 -1.82
C LEU A 100 9.96 -5.16 -2.52
N ASN A 101 9.38 -3.97 -2.60
CA ASN A 101 8.08 -3.73 -3.23
C ASN A 101 8.08 -4.16 -4.70
N THR A 102 9.17 -3.87 -5.43
CA THR A 102 9.25 -4.22 -6.86
C THR A 102 9.39 -5.72 -7.05
N ALA A 103 10.26 -6.37 -6.28
CA ALA A 103 10.44 -7.82 -6.33
C ALA A 103 9.16 -8.58 -5.94
N LEU A 104 8.49 -8.14 -4.87
CA LEU A 104 7.24 -8.74 -4.41
C LEU A 104 6.11 -8.56 -5.43
N HIS A 105 6.04 -7.39 -6.06
CA HIS A 105 5.05 -7.13 -7.11
C HIS A 105 5.29 -8.01 -8.35
N ARG A 106 6.55 -8.15 -8.81
CA ARG A 106 6.88 -9.05 -9.92
C ARG A 106 6.41 -10.47 -9.65
N TRP A 107 6.75 -11.01 -8.48
CA TRP A 107 6.30 -12.34 -8.07
C TRP A 107 4.77 -12.45 -8.03
N PHE A 108 4.08 -11.42 -7.53
CA PHE A 108 2.62 -11.41 -7.47
C PHE A 108 1.99 -11.44 -8.87
N VAL A 109 2.52 -10.65 -9.81
CA VAL A 109 2.06 -10.64 -11.20
C VAL A 109 2.25 -12.01 -11.86
N GLU A 110 3.43 -12.61 -11.72
CA GLU A 110 3.72 -13.95 -12.24
C GLU A 110 2.76 -15.00 -11.67
N ARG A 111 2.48 -14.92 -10.36
CA ARG A 111 1.57 -15.83 -9.69
C ARG A 111 0.12 -15.69 -10.15
N VAL A 112 -0.36 -14.45 -10.33
CA VAL A 112 -1.70 -14.17 -10.86
C VAL A 112 -1.82 -14.64 -12.31
N ALA A 113 -0.79 -14.44 -13.13
CA ALA A 113 -0.78 -14.88 -14.53
C ALA A 113 -0.77 -16.41 -14.66
N ALA A 114 -0.07 -17.11 -13.76
CA ALA A 114 -0.06 -18.57 -13.72
C ALA A 114 -1.42 -19.20 -13.34
N SER A 115 -2.44 -18.40 -13.01
CA SER A 115 -3.75 -18.84 -12.53
C SER A 115 -3.67 -19.78 -11.31
N ASP A 116 -2.56 -19.70 -10.57
CA ASP A 116 -2.23 -20.66 -9.53
C ASP A 116 -2.57 -20.11 -8.15
N CYS A 117 -3.68 -20.63 -7.61
CA CYS A 117 -4.14 -20.47 -6.22
C CYS A 117 -4.47 -19.02 -5.79
N PRO A 118 -5.63 -18.78 -5.13
CA PRO A 118 -5.96 -17.47 -4.54
C PRO A 118 -4.84 -16.95 -3.63
N CYS A 119 -4.33 -15.76 -3.94
CA CYS A 119 -3.35 -15.10 -3.08
C CYS A 119 -4.06 -14.32 -1.97
N ASN A 120 -3.55 -14.41 -0.74
CA ASN A 120 -4.03 -13.64 0.40
C ASN A 120 -2.92 -12.75 1.00
N ASP A 121 -3.30 -11.88 1.93
CA ASP A 121 -2.38 -10.94 2.59
C ASP A 121 -1.23 -11.66 3.32
N MET A 122 -1.49 -12.84 3.91
CA MET A 122 -0.46 -13.62 4.61
C MET A 122 0.59 -14.18 3.66
N MET A 123 0.19 -14.62 2.47
CA MET A 123 1.11 -15.09 1.43
C MET A 123 2.02 -13.97 0.94
N LEU A 124 1.49 -12.75 0.78
CA LEU A 124 2.31 -11.58 0.44
C LEU A 124 3.34 -11.27 1.53
N ILE A 125 2.92 -11.31 2.79
CA ILE A 125 3.82 -11.11 3.93
C ILE A 125 4.91 -12.18 3.97
N GLU A 126 4.54 -13.45 3.83
CA GLU A 126 5.48 -14.56 3.90
C GLU A 126 6.47 -14.52 2.74
N LYS A 127 5.99 -14.22 1.53
CA LYS A 127 6.88 -14.04 0.39
C LYS A 127 7.82 -12.85 0.57
N ALA A 128 7.36 -11.76 1.16
CA ALA A 128 8.21 -10.61 1.46
C ALA A 128 9.34 -10.97 2.44
N LYS A 129 9.08 -11.81 3.44
CA LYS A 129 10.14 -12.31 4.34
C LYS A 129 11.18 -13.13 3.59
N GLN A 130 10.73 -14.08 2.76
CA GLN A 130 11.63 -14.91 1.94
C GLN A 130 12.53 -14.06 1.03
N LEU A 131 12.01 -12.97 0.47
CA LEU A 131 12.79 -12.06 -0.37
C LEU A 131 13.85 -11.30 0.43
N VAL A 132 13.56 -10.94 1.69
CA VAL A 132 14.55 -10.32 2.57
C VAL A 132 15.61 -11.32 3.02
N GLU A 133 15.22 -12.56 3.36
CA GLU A 133 16.15 -13.66 3.63
C GLU A 133 17.03 -13.98 2.41
N GLY A 134 16.49 -13.83 1.20
CA GLY A 134 17.20 -13.98 -0.07
C GLY A 134 18.14 -12.83 -0.45
N GLY A 135 18.32 -11.83 0.42
CA GLY A 135 19.33 -10.77 0.26
C GLY A 135 18.79 -9.38 -0.11
N ILE A 136 17.48 -9.14 -0.08
CA ILE A 136 16.95 -7.78 -0.20
C ILE A 136 17.11 -7.04 1.13
N GLU A 137 17.93 -6.00 1.14
CA GLU A 137 18.10 -5.14 2.31
C GLU A 137 16.84 -4.31 2.60
N VAL A 138 16.43 -4.30 3.86
CA VAL A 138 15.36 -3.46 4.39
C VAL A 138 15.83 -2.71 5.63
N PRO A 139 15.25 -1.53 5.95
CA PRO A 139 15.59 -0.81 7.18
C PRO A 139 15.40 -1.69 8.42
N SER A 140 16.29 -1.58 9.39
CA SER A 140 16.23 -2.36 10.64
C SER A 140 14.98 -2.09 11.49
N ASP A 141 14.32 -0.94 11.30
CA ASP A 141 13.05 -0.60 11.95
C ASP A 141 11.81 -1.13 11.20
N PHE A 142 12.00 -1.84 10.08
CA PHE A 142 10.91 -2.36 9.28
C PHE A 142 10.21 -3.54 9.97
N LYS A 143 8.87 -3.52 9.92
CA LYS A 143 8.02 -4.56 10.47
C LYS A 143 7.02 -5.03 9.43
N PHE A 144 7.13 -6.29 9.03
CA PHE A 144 6.20 -6.96 8.10
C PHE A 144 4.77 -7.01 8.63
N SER A 145 4.59 -7.05 9.96
CA SER A 145 3.28 -7.04 10.62
C SER A 145 2.60 -5.67 10.65
N SER A 146 3.25 -4.62 10.12
CA SER A 146 2.63 -3.29 10.09
C SER A 146 1.59 -3.22 8.97
N ASN A 147 0.31 -3.09 9.35
CA ASN A 147 -0.81 -2.94 8.41
C ASN A 147 -0.58 -1.80 7.39
N ASN A 148 0.14 -0.76 7.78
CA ASN A 148 0.38 0.39 6.91
C ASN A 148 1.26 0.07 5.68
N TRP A 149 2.29 -0.78 5.80
CA TRP A 149 3.13 -1.10 4.64
C TRP A 149 2.35 -1.91 3.61
N LEU A 150 1.67 -2.98 4.03
CA LEU A 150 0.93 -3.84 3.12
C LEU A 150 -0.22 -3.09 2.45
N VAL A 151 -0.91 -2.22 3.19
CA VAL A 151 -1.96 -1.35 2.62
C VAL A 151 -1.37 -0.38 1.58
N ASP A 152 -0.22 0.23 1.87
CA ASP A 152 0.45 1.14 0.95
C ASP A 152 0.97 0.42 -0.29
N PHE A 153 1.52 -0.78 -0.13
CA PHE A 153 1.95 -1.68 -1.20
C PHE A 153 0.79 -2.04 -2.13
N LYS A 154 -0.32 -2.55 -1.57
CA LYS A 154 -1.52 -2.91 -2.34
C LYS A 154 -2.08 -1.70 -3.09
N ARG A 155 -2.15 -0.54 -2.44
CA ARG A 155 -2.60 0.70 -3.07
C ARG A 155 -1.66 1.16 -4.19
N LYS A 156 -0.35 1.02 -4.01
CA LYS A 156 0.65 1.43 -5.02
C LYS A 156 0.53 0.60 -6.30
N TYR A 157 0.30 -0.71 -6.18
CA TYR A 157 0.23 -1.63 -7.32
C TYR A 157 -1.21 -1.97 -7.75
N ASP A 158 -2.19 -1.23 -7.25
CA ASP A 158 -3.62 -1.44 -7.53
C ASP A 158 -4.07 -2.90 -7.29
N ILE A 159 -3.55 -3.52 -6.24
CA ILE A 159 -3.94 -4.86 -5.79
C ILE A 159 -5.22 -4.74 -4.98
N ARG A 160 -6.26 -5.44 -5.41
CA ARG A 160 -7.60 -5.38 -4.83
C ARG A 160 -8.05 -6.75 -4.36
N TYR A 161 -8.84 -6.76 -3.31
CA TYR A 161 -9.55 -7.96 -2.89
C TYR A 161 -10.82 -8.10 -3.73
N GLY A 162 -10.99 -9.24 -4.38
CA GLY A 162 -12.13 -9.50 -5.27
C GLY A 162 -12.62 -10.92 -5.15
N ALA A 163 -13.90 -11.13 -5.45
CA ALA A 163 -14.42 -12.47 -5.65
C ALA A 163 -13.87 -13.02 -6.97
N ALA A 164 -13.32 -14.23 -6.94
CA ALA A 164 -13.09 -14.99 -8.16
C ALA A 164 -14.47 -15.36 -8.72
N HIS A 165 -14.93 -14.62 -9.72
CA HIS A 165 -16.09 -15.03 -10.50
C HIS A 165 -15.65 -16.26 -11.31
N GLY A 166 -16.44 -17.34 -11.22
CA GLY A 166 -16.13 -18.61 -11.90
C GLY A 166 -16.22 -18.52 -13.44
N GLU A 167 -16.37 -19.68 -14.08
CA GLU A 167 -16.36 -19.92 -15.54
C GLU A 167 -17.26 -19.01 -16.40
N ALA A 168 -18.13 -18.20 -15.79
CA ALA A 168 -18.94 -17.19 -16.47
C ALA A 168 -18.11 -16.19 -17.30
N ALA A 169 -16.85 -15.91 -16.91
CA ALA A 169 -15.97 -15.03 -17.68
C ALA A 169 -15.39 -15.68 -18.95
N SER A 170 -15.36 -17.01 -19.03
CA SER A 170 -14.88 -17.81 -20.16
C SER A 170 -16.02 -18.39 -21.02
N ALA A 171 -17.27 -18.07 -20.68
CA ALA A 171 -18.41 -18.65 -21.35
C ALA A 171 -18.56 -18.08 -22.77
N ASP A 172 -18.65 -18.96 -23.76
CA ASP A 172 -18.86 -18.59 -25.16
C ASP A 172 -20.28 -18.06 -25.35
N ALA A 173 -20.39 -16.74 -25.56
CA ALA A 173 -21.68 -16.07 -25.72
C ALA A 173 -22.46 -16.61 -26.93
N GLU A 174 -21.78 -17.00 -28.01
CA GLU A 174 -22.42 -17.52 -29.22
C GLU A 174 -22.93 -18.95 -29.00
N GLY A 175 -22.11 -19.81 -28.38
CA GLY A 175 -22.50 -21.15 -27.95
C GLY A 175 -23.67 -21.14 -26.96
N ILE A 176 -23.68 -20.19 -26.01
CA ILE A 176 -24.79 -20.00 -25.05
C ILE A 176 -26.07 -19.63 -25.78
N GLU A 177 -26.01 -18.70 -26.74
CA GLU A 177 -27.18 -18.24 -27.48
C GLU A 177 -27.75 -19.36 -28.37
N LYS A 178 -26.89 -20.17 -28.99
CA LYS A 178 -27.30 -21.37 -29.72
C LYS A 178 -27.95 -22.40 -28.80
N ALA A 179 -27.33 -22.66 -27.64
CA ALA A 179 -27.89 -23.57 -26.64
C ALA A 179 -29.25 -23.10 -26.14
N ARG A 180 -29.46 -21.80 -25.92
CA ARG A 180 -30.76 -21.22 -25.53
C ARG A 180 -31.87 -21.52 -26.52
N ARG A 181 -31.58 -21.59 -27.82
CA ARG A 181 -32.55 -21.90 -28.87
C ARG A 181 -32.89 -23.38 -28.95
N CYS A 182 -31.92 -24.26 -28.70
CA CYS A 182 -32.11 -25.71 -28.75
C CYS A 182 -32.61 -26.29 -27.41
N PHE A 183 -32.43 -25.58 -26.30
CA PHE A 183 -32.83 -26.03 -24.95
C PHE A 183 -34.31 -26.45 -24.86
N PRO A 184 -35.28 -25.67 -25.39
CA PRO A 184 -36.69 -26.04 -25.34
C PRO A 184 -37.01 -27.36 -26.07
N GLU A 185 -36.35 -27.62 -27.20
CA GLU A 185 -36.53 -28.85 -27.98
C GLU A 185 -36.02 -30.09 -27.22
N PHE A 186 -34.96 -29.92 -26.42
CA PHE A 186 -34.34 -31.00 -25.65
C PHE A 186 -35.19 -31.46 -24.47
N PHE A 187 -35.91 -30.54 -23.81
CA PHE A 187 -36.78 -30.86 -22.67
C PHE A 187 -38.21 -31.23 -23.09
N GLY A 188 -38.63 -30.92 -24.33
CA GLY A 188 -39.96 -31.24 -24.84
C GLY A 188 -41.07 -30.76 -23.90
N ASP A 189 -41.97 -31.67 -23.51
CA ASP A 189 -43.08 -31.39 -22.58
C ASP A 189 -42.71 -31.57 -21.09
N THR A 190 -41.41 -31.69 -20.78
CA THR A 190 -40.99 -31.87 -19.38
C THR A 190 -41.33 -30.62 -18.57
N PRO A 191 -42.15 -30.74 -17.51
CA PRO A 191 -42.52 -29.59 -16.71
C PRO A 191 -41.28 -29.04 -15.99
N ILE A 192 -41.19 -27.71 -15.91
CA ILE A 192 -40.07 -27.00 -15.26
C ILE A 192 -39.83 -27.50 -13.83
N SER A 193 -40.88 -27.95 -13.12
CA SER A 193 -40.78 -28.52 -11.77
C SER A 193 -39.95 -29.81 -11.67
N ARG A 194 -39.64 -30.46 -12.81
CA ARG A 194 -38.78 -31.65 -12.91
C ARG A 194 -37.41 -31.37 -13.52
N ILE A 195 -37.14 -30.12 -13.89
CA ILE A 195 -35.83 -29.69 -14.40
C ILE A 195 -35.05 -29.12 -13.23
N TYR A 196 -34.05 -29.86 -12.78
CA TYR A 196 -33.20 -29.46 -11.67
C TYR A 196 -31.84 -28.99 -12.19
N ASN A 197 -31.37 -27.86 -11.65
CA ASN A 197 -30.00 -27.42 -11.88
C ASN A 197 -29.05 -28.30 -11.06
N MET A 198 -28.10 -28.96 -11.73
CA MET A 198 -27.08 -29.82 -11.10
C MET A 198 -25.70 -29.14 -11.06
N ASP A 199 -25.58 -27.86 -11.45
CA ASP A 199 -24.31 -27.13 -11.53
C ASP A 199 -23.60 -26.94 -10.17
N GLU A 200 -24.30 -27.14 -9.05
CA GLU A 200 -23.78 -26.93 -7.71
C GLU A 200 -23.69 -28.20 -6.83
N THR A 201 -23.75 -29.42 -7.40
CA THR A 201 -23.52 -30.66 -6.62
C THR A 201 -22.04 -31.05 -6.49
N GLY A 202 -21.14 -30.06 -6.48
CA GLY A 202 -19.69 -30.27 -6.32
C GLY A 202 -19.27 -30.47 -4.86
N LEU A 203 -18.50 -31.53 -4.58
CA LEU A 203 -17.88 -31.74 -3.27
C LEU A 203 -16.89 -30.59 -2.96
N PHE A 204 -17.25 -29.69 -2.06
CA PHE A 204 -16.46 -28.49 -1.72
C PHE A 204 -15.16 -28.76 -0.94
N TYR A 205 -14.77 -30.02 -0.73
CA TYR A 205 -13.70 -30.40 0.20
C TYR A 205 -12.29 -29.89 -0.18
N ARG A 206 -12.11 -29.35 -1.40
CA ARG A 206 -10.86 -28.75 -1.90
C ARG A 206 -11.07 -27.47 -2.71
N ARG A 207 -12.24 -26.82 -2.58
CA ARG A 207 -12.47 -25.58 -3.31
C ARG A 207 -11.67 -24.45 -2.67
N PHE A 208 -10.88 -23.78 -3.50
CA PHE A 208 -10.14 -22.58 -3.13
C PHE A 208 -11.07 -21.47 -2.59
N PRO A 209 -10.57 -20.58 -1.71
CA PRO A 209 -11.35 -19.44 -1.22
C PRO A 209 -11.96 -18.66 -2.39
N ARG A 210 -13.24 -18.32 -2.26
CA ARG A 210 -13.98 -17.52 -3.27
C ARG A 210 -13.40 -16.11 -3.47
N PHE A 211 -12.51 -15.67 -2.58
CA PHE A 211 -11.94 -14.33 -2.61
C PHE A 211 -10.41 -14.38 -2.62
N SER A 212 -9.81 -13.63 -3.54
CA SER A 212 -8.36 -13.47 -3.69
C SER A 212 -8.00 -12.00 -3.84
N LEU A 213 -6.72 -11.73 -3.57
CA LEU A 213 -6.06 -10.55 -4.12
C LEU A 213 -5.85 -10.74 -5.62
N GLY A 214 -6.24 -9.73 -6.40
CA GLY A 214 -6.02 -9.65 -7.83
C GLY A 214 -5.58 -8.25 -8.25
N LEU A 215 -5.03 -8.13 -9.46
CA LEU A 215 -4.68 -6.84 -10.04
C LEU A 215 -5.94 -6.09 -10.49
N GLY A 216 -5.94 -4.78 -10.35
CA GLY A 216 -7.02 -3.95 -10.86
C GLY A 216 -7.16 -4.04 -12.38
N ARG A 217 -8.39 -3.82 -12.88
CA ARG A 217 -8.75 -3.91 -14.32
C ARG A 217 -7.84 -3.11 -15.24
N SER A 218 -7.34 -1.95 -14.79
CA SER A 218 -6.41 -1.12 -15.57
C SER A 218 -5.07 -1.82 -15.81
N VAL A 219 -4.50 -2.43 -14.76
CA VAL A 219 -3.21 -3.12 -14.85
C VAL A 219 -3.35 -4.42 -15.64
N LEU A 220 -4.46 -5.15 -15.42
CA LEU A 220 -4.77 -6.36 -16.20
C LEU A 220 -4.91 -6.07 -17.70
N SER A 221 -5.52 -4.95 -18.09
CA SER A 221 -5.64 -4.57 -19.51
C SER A 221 -4.30 -4.27 -20.18
N GLN A 222 -3.36 -3.67 -19.45
CA GLN A 222 -1.99 -3.40 -19.94
C GLN A 222 -1.18 -4.68 -20.09
N LEU A 223 -1.33 -5.62 -19.14
CA LEU A 223 -0.67 -6.92 -19.20
C LEU A 223 -1.27 -7.81 -20.31
N ALA A 224 -2.59 -7.80 -20.49
CA ALA A 224 -3.28 -8.53 -21.56
C ALA A 224 -2.95 -8.00 -22.97
N GLY A 225 -2.65 -6.70 -23.10
CA GLY A 225 -2.12 -6.11 -24.35
C GLY A 225 -0.71 -6.59 -24.71
N THR A 226 -0.02 -7.25 -23.78
CA THR A 226 1.26 -7.92 -23.98
C THR A 226 1.01 -9.43 -24.02
N GLN A 227 0.37 -9.93 -25.08
CA GLN A 227 0.26 -11.38 -25.29
C GLN A 227 1.68 -11.93 -25.53
N LEU A 228 2.39 -12.28 -24.46
CA LEU A 228 3.43 -13.30 -24.54
C LEU A 228 2.69 -14.62 -24.74
N ARG A 229 2.85 -15.16 -25.94
CA ARG A 229 2.25 -16.44 -26.32
C ARG A 229 2.89 -17.52 -25.45
N PRO A 230 2.12 -18.53 -24.97
CA PRO A 230 2.68 -19.67 -24.24
C PRO A 230 3.81 -20.41 -24.97
N ALA A 231 3.95 -20.22 -26.29
CA ALA A 231 5.01 -20.78 -27.11
C ALA A 231 6.41 -20.22 -26.80
N ASP A 232 6.54 -19.06 -26.15
CA ASP A 232 7.83 -18.40 -25.91
C ASP A 232 8.51 -18.87 -24.60
N LEU A 233 7.89 -19.80 -23.85
CA LEU A 233 8.41 -20.37 -22.59
C LEU A 233 8.90 -21.83 -22.71
N ALA A 234 8.82 -22.45 -23.89
CA ALA A 234 9.18 -23.86 -24.11
C ALA A 234 10.70 -24.09 -24.34
N GLY A 235 11.57 -23.26 -23.77
CA GLY A 235 13.02 -23.29 -24.02
C GLY A 235 13.93 -23.52 -22.82
N LEU A 236 13.39 -23.82 -21.62
CA LEU A 236 14.22 -23.99 -20.41
C LEU A 236 13.83 -25.19 -19.54
N SER A 237 13.22 -26.20 -20.13
CA SER A 237 13.18 -27.54 -19.55
C SER A 237 14.26 -28.40 -20.21
N ASP A 238 15.51 -28.19 -19.82
CA ASP A 238 16.52 -29.24 -19.90
C ASP A 238 17.67 -28.97 -18.92
N GLU A 239 18.13 -30.06 -18.32
CA GLU A 239 19.28 -30.22 -17.44
C GLU A 239 19.14 -29.76 -15.98
N LYS A 240 18.85 -30.70 -15.09
CA LYS A 240 19.92 -31.43 -14.38
C LYS A 240 19.38 -32.59 -13.55
N GLU A 241 20.13 -33.70 -13.63
CA GLU A 241 20.11 -34.87 -12.75
C GLU A 241 20.10 -34.52 -11.26
#